data_AF-A0A386C668-F1
#
_entry.id   AF-A0A386C668-F1
#
_cell.length_a   1.000
_cell.length_b   1.000
_cell.length_c   1.000
_cell.angle_alpha   90.00
_cell.angle_beta   90.00
_cell.angle_gamma   90.00
#
_symmetry.space_group_name_H-M   'P 1'
#
loop_
_entity.id
_entity.type
_entity.pdbx_description
1 polymer ?
#
loop_
_entity_poly.entity_id
_entity_poly.type
_entity_poly.pdbx_seq_one_letter_code
_entity_poly.pdbx_strand_id
1 'polypeptide(L)'
;MLDVQQSLETMSGESPQVAALQRELAPLEAELKGRGLMPDVPLRTSRVREGVGGVVLEADDPREAEDPDIDYAKSQVRHAITRYNGLLDKVEAARLEQDSAQAAFKYRYTVIRPAQKPRGPIKPRPAMLIPASVVAGLLLGIIATALIDLWSRKLLEPWQVEHALGIPLLGEVRGL
;
A
#
# COMPACT_ATOMS: atom_id res chain seq x y z
N MET A 1 -4.68 -14.94 -0.43
CA MET A 1 -3.90 -13.99 0.40
C MET A 1 -3.09 -13.01 -0.44
N LEU A 2 -2.74 -13.33 -1.70
CA LEU A 2 -2.11 -12.39 -2.64
C LEU A 2 -3.06 -11.27 -3.10
N ASP A 3 -4.35 -11.58 -3.24
CA ASP A 3 -5.38 -10.66 -3.74
C ASP A 3 -5.62 -9.41 -2.85
N VAL A 4 -5.39 -9.56 -1.53
CA VAL A 4 -5.57 -8.47 -0.56
C VAL A 4 -4.34 -7.55 -0.54
N GLN A 5 -3.14 -8.08 -0.75
CA GLN A 5 -1.91 -7.28 -0.87
C GLN A 5 -1.91 -6.52 -2.19
N GLN A 6 -2.33 -7.17 -3.26
CA GLN A 6 -2.44 -6.57 -4.59
C GLN A 6 -3.53 -5.48 -4.63
N SER A 7 -4.66 -5.69 -3.93
CA SER A 7 -5.67 -4.63 -3.73
C SER A 7 -5.14 -3.46 -2.88
N LEU A 8 -4.30 -3.72 -1.86
CA LEU A 8 -3.71 -2.67 -1.03
C LEU A 8 -2.69 -1.82 -1.81
N GLU A 9 -1.87 -2.44 -2.66
CA GLU A 9 -0.90 -1.73 -3.51
C GLU A 9 -1.58 -0.91 -4.61
N THR A 10 -2.64 -1.44 -5.24
CA THR A 10 -3.43 -0.68 -6.23
C THR A 10 -4.20 0.48 -5.63
N MET A 11 -4.47 0.47 -4.32
CA MET A 11 -5.20 1.54 -3.61
C MET A 11 -4.28 2.45 -2.76
N SER A 12 -3.00 2.08 -2.60
CA SER A 12 -1.95 2.93 -2.00
C SER A 12 -1.27 3.84 -3.02
N GLY A 13 -1.45 3.57 -4.31
CA GLY A 13 -1.15 4.55 -5.35
C GLY A 13 -2.13 5.71 -5.21
N GLU A 14 -1.60 6.94 -5.10
CA GLU A 14 -2.37 8.18 -4.95
C GLU A 14 -3.68 8.14 -5.75
N SER A 15 -4.81 8.38 -5.06
CA SER A 15 -6.12 8.41 -5.69
C SER A 15 -6.07 9.24 -6.98
N PRO A 16 -6.66 8.77 -8.09
CA PRO A 16 -6.61 9.49 -9.37
C PRO A 16 -7.16 10.93 -9.26
N GLN A 17 -7.98 11.19 -8.25
CA GLN A 17 -8.49 12.51 -7.90
C GLN A 17 -7.42 13.39 -7.24
N VAL A 18 -6.59 12.83 -6.36
CA VAL A 18 -5.45 13.54 -5.74
C VAL A 18 -4.39 13.86 -6.79
N ALA A 19 -4.12 12.92 -7.71
CA ALA A 19 -3.22 13.15 -8.83
C ALA A 19 -3.77 14.21 -9.81
N ALA A 20 -5.09 14.31 -9.97
CA ALA A 20 -5.73 15.38 -10.75
C ALA A 20 -5.62 16.74 -10.05
N LEU A 21 -5.91 16.79 -8.74
CA LEU A 21 -5.81 18.00 -7.92
C LEU A 21 -4.37 18.53 -7.81
N GLN A 22 -3.37 17.66 -7.65
CA GLN A 22 -1.95 18.06 -7.68
C GLN A 22 -1.56 18.65 -9.05
N ARG A 23 -2.08 18.09 -10.15
CA ARG A 23 -1.87 18.62 -11.50
C ARG A 23 -2.50 20.01 -11.68
N GLU A 24 -3.62 20.28 -11.03
CA GLU A 24 -4.27 21.58 -11.03
C GLU A 24 -3.58 22.59 -10.09
N LEU A 25 -3.02 22.13 -8.97
CA LEU A 25 -2.32 22.97 -8.00
C LEU A 25 -0.92 23.40 -8.46
N ALA A 26 -0.18 22.52 -9.14
CA ALA A 26 1.19 22.81 -9.61
C ALA A 26 1.33 24.11 -10.43
N PRO A 27 0.46 24.43 -11.41
CA PRO A 27 0.54 25.70 -12.14
C PRO A 27 0.18 26.91 -11.27
N LEU A 28 -0.76 26.75 -10.34
CA LEU A 28 -1.19 27.83 -9.44
C LEU A 28 -0.09 28.19 -8.43
N GLU A 29 0.61 27.18 -7.90
CA GLU A 29 1.78 27.39 -7.04
C GLU A 29 2.95 27.99 -7.80
N ALA A 30 3.17 27.59 -9.06
CA ALA A 30 4.20 28.17 -9.91
C ALA A 30 3.91 29.65 -10.22
N GLU A 31 2.63 30.02 -10.44
CA GLU A 31 2.22 31.41 -10.63
C GLU A 31 2.41 32.25 -9.36
N LEU A 32 2.10 31.71 -8.17
CA LEU A 32 2.34 32.36 -6.90
C LEU A 32 3.84 32.55 -6.60
N LYS A 33 4.65 31.54 -6.92
CA LYS A 33 6.11 31.58 -6.79
C LYS A 33 6.73 32.58 -7.76
N GLY A 34 6.24 32.66 -8.99
CA GLY A 34 6.63 33.67 -9.98
C GLY A 34 6.31 35.10 -9.55
N ARG A 35 5.29 35.28 -8.70
CA ARG A 35 4.94 36.57 -8.07
C ARG A 35 5.64 36.82 -6.72
N GLY A 36 6.53 35.91 -6.28
CA GLY A 36 7.39 36.09 -5.10
C GLY A 36 6.74 35.76 -3.75
N LEU A 37 5.60 35.06 -3.72
CA LEU A 37 4.90 34.73 -2.47
C LEU A 37 5.17 33.26 -2.09
N MET A 38 5.86 33.03 -0.96
CA MET A 38 6.15 31.67 -0.46
C MET A 38 4.92 31.05 0.23
N PRO A 39 4.68 29.74 0.07
CA PRO A 39 3.50 29.04 0.61
C PRO A 39 3.49 28.87 2.14
N ASP A 40 4.60 29.16 2.82
CA ASP A 40 4.78 28.85 4.26
C ASP A 40 4.86 30.08 5.16
N VAL A 41 4.34 31.23 4.71
CA VAL A 41 4.09 32.33 5.63
C VAL A 41 2.76 32.02 6.32
N PRO A 42 2.72 31.79 7.65
CA PRO A 42 1.48 31.80 8.40
C PRO A 42 0.94 33.23 8.32
N LEU A 43 0.21 33.52 7.25
CA LEU A 43 -0.57 34.72 7.14
C LEU A 43 -1.48 34.69 8.36
N ARG A 44 -1.29 35.66 9.25
CA ARG A 44 -2.28 36.02 10.28
C ARG A 44 -3.53 36.48 9.54
N THR A 45 -4.26 35.55 8.95
CA THR A 45 -5.37 35.75 8.02
C THR A 45 -6.55 36.43 8.68
N SER A 46 -6.68 36.34 10.01
CA SER A 46 -7.68 37.11 10.75
C SER A 46 -7.47 38.62 10.69
N ARG A 47 -6.22 39.11 10.58
CA ARG A 47 -5.96 40.56 10.62
C ARG A 47 -5.96 41.21 9.22
N VAL A 48 -5.75 40.42 8.16
CA VAL A 48 -5.79 40.91 6.77
C VAL A 48 -7.22 40.98 6.24
N ARG A 49 -8.12 40.10 6.70
CA ARG A 49 -9.55 40.16 6.34
C ARG A 49 -10.23 41.45 6.82
N GLU A 50 -9.83 41.97 7.99
CA GLU A 50 -10.27 43.29 8.48
C GLU A 50 -9.63 44.46 7.72
N GLY A 51 -8.41 44.30 7.19
CA GLY A 51 -7.70 45.40 6.50
C GLY A 51 -8.03 45.55 5.01
N VAL A 52 -8.50 44.50 4.34
CA VAL A 52 -8.74 44.52 2.87
C VAL A 52 -10.23 44.57 2.53
N GLY A 53 -11.11 44.11 3.43
CA GLY A 53 -12.57 44.22 3.26
C GLY A 53 -13.11 45.65 3.40
N GLY A 54 -12.27 46.59 3.82
CA GLY A 54 -12.63 47.98 4.10
C GLY A 54 -11.73 49.00 3.41
N VAL A 55 -11.09 48.67 2.28
CA VAL A 55 -10.51 49.73 1.43
C VAL A 55 -11.66 50.39 0.66
N VAL A 56 -12.52 51.09 1.40
CA VAL A 56 -13.33 52.15 0.84
C VAL A 56 -12.29 53.19 0.42
N LEU A 57 -11.93 53.22 -0.86
CA LEU A 57 -11.32 54.40 -1.47
C LEU A 57 -12.41 55.49 -1.42
N GLU A 58 -12.61 56.03 -0.23
CA GLU A 58 -13.43 57.22 -0.01
C GLU A 58 -12.67 58.37 -0.64
N ALA A 59 -13.38 59.23 -1.37
CA ALA A 59 -12.76 60.36 -2.01
C ALA A 59 -12.24 61.29 -0.90
N ASP A 60 -10.92 61.34 -0.73
CA ASP A 60 -10.27 62.23 0.24
C ASP A 60 -10.48 63.70 -0.18
N ASP A 61 -10.78 63.94 -1.46
CA ASP A 61 -11.18 65.24 -2.03
C ASP A 61 -12.34 65.08 -3.04
N PRO A 62 -13.46 65.84 -2.91
CA PRO A 62 -14.58 65.78 -3.85
C PRO A 62 -14.22 66.12 -5.31
N ARG A 63 -13.05 66.73 -5.55
CA ARG A 63 -12.54 67.02 -6.90
C ARG A 63 -11.94 65.80 -7.61
N GLU A 64 -11.53 64.77 -6.88
CA GLU A 64 -11.01 63.53 -7.48
C GLU A 64 -12.09 62.72 -8.22
N ALA A 65 -13.37 62.92 -7.87
CA ALA A 65 -14.51 62.29 -8.52
C ALA A 65 -14.91 62.99 -9.83
N GLU A 66 -14.38 64.19 -10.10
CA GLU A 66 -14.58 64.90 -11.37
C GLU A 66 -13.51 64.55 -12.40
N ASP A 67 -12.39 63.92 -11.99
CA ASP A 67 -11.30 63.51 -12.88
C ASP A 67 -11.54 62.09 -13.43
N PRO A 68 -11.89 61.95 -14.73
CA PRO A 68 -12.20 60.66 -15.33
C PRO A 68 -11.03 59.67 -15.32
N ASP A 69 -9.78 60.15 -15.26
CA ASP A 69 -8.59 59.29 -15.24
C ASP A 69 -8.38 58.66 -13.85
N ILE A 70 -8.67 59.41 -12.78
CA ILE A 70 -8.58 58.92 -11.39
C ILE A 70 -9.68 57.92 -11.10
N ASP A 71 -10.91 58.19 -11.56
CA ASP A 71 -12.03 57.26 -11.41
C ASP A 71 -11.79 55.94 -12.16
N TYR A 72 -11.22 56.02 -13.37
CA TYR A 72 -10.82 54.83 -14.11
C TYR A 72 -9.75 54.02 -13.36
N ALA A 73 -8.71 54.67 -12.82
CA ALA A 73 -7.69 54.01 -12.02
C ALA A 73 -8.26 53.35 -10.75
N LYS A 74 -9.16 54.03 -10.03
CA LYS A 74 -9.86 53.48 -8.85
C LYS A 74 -10.71 52.26 -9.21
N SER A 75 -11.40 52.30 -10.35
CA SER A 75 -12.21 51.17 -10.83
C SER A 75 -11.34 49.94 -11.15
N GLN A 76 -10.18 50.12 -11.77
CA GLN A 76 -9.25 49.04 -12.07
C GLN A 76 -8.69 48.39 -10.79
N VAL A 77 -8.35 49.20 -9.79
CA VAL A 77 -7.89 48.70 -8.49
C VAL A 77 -9.00 47.91 -7.79
N ARG A 78 -10.23 48.44 -7.77
CA ARG A 78 -11.40 47.71 -7.23
C ARG A 78 -11.61 46.37 -7.94
N HIS A 79 -11.56 46.34 -9.27
CA HIS A 79 -11.68 45.10 -10.03
C HIS A 79 -10.55 44.11 -9.73
N ALA A 80 -9.32 44.58 -9.54
CA ALA A 80 -8.19 43.74 -9.15
C ALA A 80 -8.38 43.13 -7.75
N ILE A 81 -8.83 43.95 -6.79
CA ILE A 81 -9.13 43.51 -5.42
C ILE A 81 -10.26 42.47 -5.40
N THR A 82 -11.36 42.71 -6.13
CA THR A 82 -12.47 41.75 -6.22
C THR A 82 -12.02 40.42 -6.82
N ARG A 83 -11.19 40.45 -7.88
CA ARG A 83 -10.63 39.22 -8.46
C ARG A 83 -9.71 38.50 -7.49
N TYR A 84 -8.87 39.23 -6.76
CA TYR A 84 -7.98 38.65 -5.75
C TYR A 84 -8.76 37.97 -4.63
N ASN A 85 -9.77 38.65 -4.08
CA ASN A 85 -10.63 38.08 -3.04
C ASN A 85 -11.35 36.82 -3.53
N GLY A 86 -11.88 36.84 -4.77
CA GLY A 86 -12.51 35.65 -5.36
C GLY A 86 -11.54 34.48 -5.57
N LEU A 87 -10.24 34.73 -5.79
CA LEU A 87 -9.24 33.66 -5.85
C LEU A 87 -8.91 33.13 -4.45
N LEU A 88 -8.82 34.00 -3.44
CA LEU A 88 -8.62 33.59 -2.06
C LEU A 88 -9.77 32.68 -1.57
N ASP A 89 -11.02 33.07 -1.85
CA ASP A 89 -12.20 32.29 -1.45
C ASP A 89 -12.18 30.88 -2.08
N LYS A 90 -11.76 30.77 -3.35
CA LYS A 90 -11.63 29.47 -4.03
C LYS A 90 -10.54 28.59 -3.41
N VAL A 91 -9.40 29.18 -3.04
CA VAL A 91 -8.31 28.45 -2.39
C VAL A 91 -8.73 27.97 -1.00
N GLU A 92 -9.43 28.82 -0.24
CA GLU A 92 -9.96 28.45 1.08
C GLU A 92 -10.98 27.31 0.98
N ALA A 93 -11.90 27.37 0.00
CA ALA A 93 -12.85 26.30 -0.25
C ALA A 93 -12.18 24.98 -0.63
N ALA A 94 -11.18 25.01 -1.53
CA ALA A 94 -10.45 23.80 -1.95
C ALA A 94 -9.66 23.17 -0.78
N ARG A 95 -9.04 23.99 0.08
CA ARG A 95 -8.36 23.51 1.29
C ARG A 95 -9.33 22.88 2.27
N LEU A 96 -10.49 23.49 2.49
CA LEU A 96 -11.53 22.94 3.37
C LEU A 96 -12.05 21.60 2.84
N GLU A 97 -12.26 21.50 1.51
CA GLU A 97 -12.67 20.24 0.88
C GLU A 97 -11.60 19.16 1.04
N GLN A 98 -10.32 19.48 0.81
CA GLN A 98 -9.19 18.58 1.02
C GLN A 98 -9.12 18.09 2.48
N ASP A 99 -9.18 19.01 3.45
CA ASP A 99 -9.14 18.68 4.87
C ASP A 99 -10.34 17.82 5.28
N SER A 100 -11.52 18.12 4.75
CA SER A 100 -12.73 17.33 4.98
C SER A 100 -12.62 15.93 4.38
N ALA A 101 -12.05 15.80 3.18
CA ALA A 101 -11.82 14.51 2.54
C ALA A 101 -10.80 13.69 3.34
N GLN A 102 -9.67 14.31 3.72
CA GLN A 102 -8.63 13.66 4.53
C GLN A 102 -9.15 13.23 5.90
N ALA A 103 -9.95 14.06 6.56
CA ALA A 103 -10.60 13.72 7.81
C ALA A 103 -11.65 12.61 7.63
N ALA A 104 -12.46 12.66 6.58
CA ALA A 104 -13.44 11.61 6.26
C ALA A 104 -12.76 10.25 6.00
N PHE A 105 -11.57 10.23 5.39
CA PHE A 105 -10.78 9.00 5.25
C PHE A 105 -10.28 8.48 6.61
N LYS A 106 -9.90 9.37 7.54
CA LYS A 106 -9.42 8.99 8.87
C LYS A 106 -10.48 8.29 9.73
N TYR A 107 -11.76 8.62 9.54
CA TYR A 107 -12.87 8.05 10.33
C TYR A 107 -13.73 7.02 9.59
N ARG A 108 -13.36 6.64 8.35
CA ARG A 108 -14.13 5.65 7.57
C ARG A 108 -14.17 4.26 8.19
N TYR A 109 -13.19 3.93 9.03
CA TYR A 109 -13.11 2.64 9.70
C TYR A 109 -12.74 2.84 11.17
N THR A 110 -13.64 2.46 12.08
CA THR A 110 -13.30 2.35 13.50
C THR A 110 -12.73 0.96 13.75
N VAL A 111 -11.56 0.87 14.39
CA VAL A 111 -10.95 -0.42 14.74
C VAL A 111 -11.69 -1.00 15.93
N ILE A 112 -12.77 -1.76 15.67
CA ILE A 112 -13.60 -2.38 16.72
C ILE A 112 -12.81 -3.46 17.47
N ARG A 113 -11.91 -4.17 16.78
CA ARG A 113 -11.01 -5.15 17.38
C ARG A 113 -9.58 -4.94 16.89
N PRO A 114 -8.62 -4.77 17.80
CA PRO A 114 -7.22 -4.64 17.42
C PRO A 114 -6.72 -5.95 16.79
N ALA A 115 -5.71 -5.86 15.93
CA ALA A 115 -5.05 -7.02 15.35
C ALA A 115 -4.46 -7.90 16.47
N GLN A 116 -4.91 -9.15 16.53
CA GLN A 116 -4.40 -10.10 17.52
C GLN A 116 -3.25 -10.91 16.92
N LYS A 117 -2.20 -11.11 17.71
CA LYS A 117 -1.12 -12.04 17.35
C LYS A 117 -1.71 -13.46 17.31
N PRO A 118 -1.48 -14.24 16.23
CA PRO A 118 -1.98 -15.60 16.17
C PRO A 118 -1.41 -16.43 17.31
N ARG A 119 -2.29 -17.20 17.98
CA ARG A 119 -1.93 -18.05 19.14
C ARG A 119 -0.97 -19.18 18.80
N GLY A 120 -0.82 -19.49 17.52
CA GLY A 120 0.09 -20.52 17.05
C GLY A 120 0.19 -20.55 15.53
N PRO A 121 1.12 -21.35 15.00
CA PRO A 121 1.29 -21.54 13.58
C PRO A 121 0.05 -22.22 12.96
N ILE A 122 -0.42 -21.70 11.83
CA ILE A 122 -1.59 -22.25 11.11
C ILE A 122 -1.21 -23.59 10.44
N LYS A 123 0.05 -23.75 10.02
CA LYS A 123 0.67 -24.94 9.42
C LYS A 123 2.19 -24.91 9.67
N PRO A 124 2.93 -26.04 9.58
CA PRO A 124 2.44 -27.42 9.53
C PRO A 124 1.93 -27.92 10.90
N ARG A 125 1.09 -28.96 10.91
CA ARG A 125 0.54 -29.56 12.13
C ARG A 125 1.48 -30.69 12.61
N PRO A 126 2.40 -30.44 13.56
CA PRO A 126 3.43 -31.40 13.92
C PRO A 126 2.86 -32.72 14.46
N ALA A 127 1.73 -32.65 15.16
CA ALA A 127 1.03 -33.81 15.70
C ALA A 127 0.62 -34.85 14.63
N MET A 128 0.40 -34.42 13.38
CA MET A 128 0.08 -35.33 12.28
C MET A 128 1.33 -35.73 11.48
N LEU A 129 2.30 -34.83 11.36
CA LEU A 129 3.48 -35.04 10.53
C LEU A 129 4.42 -36.12 11.10
N ILE A 130 4.62 -36.10 12.43
CA ILE A 130 5.53 -37.03 13.13
C ILE A 130 5.08 -38.50 13.01
N PRO A 131 3.83 -38.88 13.32
CA PRO A 131 3.41 -40.27 13.16
C PRO A 131 3.41 -40.70 11.69
N ALA A 132 3.06 -39.79 10.77
CA ALA A 132 3.08 -40.09 9.33
C ALA A 132 4.49 -40.40 8.82
N SER A 133 5.51 -39.66 9.26
CA SER A 133 6.89 -39.92 8.86
C SER A 133 7.44 -41.23 9.44
N VAL A 134 7.04 -41.59 10.66
CA VAL A 134 7.42 -42.88 11.27
C VAL A 134 6.84 -44.05 10.46
N VAL A 135 5.56 -44.00 10.12
CA VAL A 135 4.92 -45.04 9.30
C VAL A 135 5.55 -45.12 7.92
N ALA A 136 5.78 -43.97 7.27
CA ALA A 136 6.42 -43.91 5.96
C ALA A 136 7.85 -44.49 6.01
N GLY A 137 8.63 -44.17 7.04
CA GLY A 137 9.98 -44.69 7.21
C GLY A 137 10.01 -46.21 7.43
N LEU A 138 9.05 -46.74 8.20
CA LEU A 138 8.95 -48.18 8.44
C LEU A 138 8.58 -48.94 7.15
N LEU A 139 7.62 -48.43 6.39
CA LEU A 139 7.26 -48.98 5.08
C LEU A 139 8.44 -48.94 4.11
N LEU A 140 9.15 -47.81 4.07
CA LEU A 140 10.33 -47.67 3.23
C LEU A 140 11.44 -48.65 3.63
N GLY A 141 11.64 -48.90 4.93
CA GLY A 141 12.62 -49.86 5.43
C GLY A 141 12.33 -51.29 4.97
N ILE A 142 11.07 -51.74 5.08
CA ILE A 142 10.66 -53.08 4.61
C ILE A 142 10.92 -53.23 3.11
N ILE A 143 10.49 -52.23 2.34
CA ILE A 143 10.67 -52.22 0.88
C ILE A 143 12.16 -52.22 0.54
N ALA A 144 12.96 -51.38 1.19
CA ALA A 144 14.39 -51.28 0.97
C ALA A 144 15.11 -52.61 1.25
N THR A 145 14.78 -53.31 2.34
CA THR A 145 15.36 -54.62 2.65
C THR A 145 15.05 -55.65 1.55
N ALA A 146 13.81 -55.71 1.07
CA ALA A 146 13.43 -56.63 0.01
C ALA A 146 14.15 -56.33 -1.32
N LEU A 147 14.30 -55.04 -1.65
CA LEU A 147 15.06 -54.60 -2.83
C LEU A 147 16.54 -54.95 -2.74
N ILE A 148 17.16 -54.74 -1.57
CA ILE A 148 18.57 -55.09 -1.33
C ILE A 148 18.77 -56.60 -1.47
N ASP A 149 17.86 -57.41 -0.92
CA ASP A 149 17.93 -58.87 -1.03
C ASP A 149 17.81 -59.33 -2.49
N LEU A 150 16.86 -58.79 -3.24
CA LEU A 150 16.70 -59.08 -4.67
C LEU A 150 17.94 -58.70 -5.49
N TRP A 151 18.63 -57.62 -5.13
CA TRP A 151 19.87 -57.19 -5.81
C TRP A 151 21.11 -57.97 -5.37
N SER A 152 21.09 -58.59 -4.20
CA SER A 152 22.23 -59.29 -3.59
C SER A 152 22.69 -60.51 -4.41
N ARG A 153 21.83 -61.07 -5.29
CA ARG A 153 22.10 -62.28 -6.12
C ARG A 153 22.65 -63.48 -5.33
N LYS A 154 22.47 -63.50 -4.01
CA LYS A 154 22.89 -64.61 -3.14
C LYS A 154 21.81 -65.67 -3.15
N LEU A 155 22.19 -66.91 -3.47
CA LEU A 155 21.35 -68.09 -3.30
C LEU A 155 21.51 -68.54 -1.85
N LEU A 156 20.53 -68.20 -1.02
CA LEU A 156 20.56 -68.47 0.42
C LEU A 156 19.93 -69.83 0.75
N GLU A 157 19.01 -70.31 -0.09
CA GLU A 157 18.23 -71.51 0.19
C GLU A 157 18.50 -72.63 -0.83
N PRO A 158 18.52 -73.91 -0.41
CA PRO A 158 18.89 -75.04 -1.27
C PRO A 158 18.04 -75.16 -2.55
N TRP A 159 16.73 -74.89 -2.45
CA TRP A 159 15.83 -74.94 -3.60
C TRP A 159 16.16 -73.88 -4.67
N GLN A 160 16.76 -72.75 -4.27
CA GLN A 160 17.19 -71.70 -5.21
C GLN A 160 18.39 -72.17 -6.02
N VAL A 161 19.31 -72.93 -5.39
CA VAL A 161 20.47 -73.53 -6.05
C VAL A 161 20.03 -74.60 -7.04
N GLU A 162 19.09 -75.46 -6.65
CA GLU A 162 18.54 -76.51 -7.52
C GLU A 162 17.83 -75.93 -8.75
N HIS A 163 17.00 -74.89 -8.56
CA HIS A 163 16.32 -74.22 -9.68
C HIS A 163 17.26 -73.43 -10.58
N ALA A 164 18.27 -72.76 -10.03
CA ALA A 164 19.19 -71.94 -10.80
C ALA A 164 20.19 -72.77 -11.62
N LEU A 165 20.66 -73.90 -11.09
CA LEU A 165 21.63 -74.76 -11.76
C LEU A 165 20.99 -75.97 -12.47
N GLY A 166 19.72 -76.28 -12.20
CA GLY A 166 19.00 -77.39 -12.83
C GLY A 166 19.50 -78.78 -12.42
N ILE A 167 20.25 -78.87 -11.32
CA ILE A 167 20.83 -80.11 -10.78
C ILE A 167 20.38 -80.30 -9.33
N PRO A 168 20.12 -81.54 -8.89
CA PRO A 168 19.74 -81.83 -7.51
C PRO A 168 20.89 -81.48 -6.56
N LEU A 169 20.58 -80.98 -5.36
CA LEU A 169 21.56 -80.60 -4.36
C LEU A 169 22.34 -81.85 -3.90
N LEU A 170 23.63 -81.90 -4.22
CA LEU A 170 24.47 -83.07 -3.93
C LEU A 170 25.03 -83.10 -2.50
N GLY A 171 24.97 -81.97 -1.77
CA GLY A 171 25.38 -81.88 -0.38
C GLY A 171 25.58 -80.44 0.11
N GLU A 172 25.36 -80.20 1.39
CA GLU A 172 25.60 -78.91 2.06
C GLU A 172 26.93 -78.97 2.83
N VAL A 173 27.83 -78.01 2.60
CA VAL A 173 29.05 -77.86 3.40
C VAL A 173 28.79 -76.76 4.43
N ARG A 174 28.61 -77.17 5.69
CA ARG A 174 28.40 -76.23 6.80
C ARG A 174 29.72 -75.55 7.16
N GLY A 175 29.90 -74.32 6.67
CA GLY A 175 30.96 -73.43 7.13
C GLY A 175 30.62 -72.90 8.54
N LEU A 176 31.58 -73.02 9.45
CA LEU A 176 31.55 -72.48 10.82
C LEU A 176 31.42 -70.95 10.85
#